data_AF-A0A938FT74-F1
#
_entry.id   AF-A0A938FT74-F1
#
_cell.length_a   1.000
_cell.length_b   1.000
_cell.length_c   1.000
_cell.angle_alpha   90.00
_cell.angle_beta   90.00
_cell.angle_gamma   90.00
#
_symmetry.space_group_name_H-M   'P 1'
#
loop_
_entity.id
_entity.type
_entity.pdbx_description
1 polymer ?
#
loop_
_entity_poly.entity_id
_entity_poly.type
_entity_poly.pdbx_seq_one_letter_code
_entity_poly.pdbx_strand_id
1 'polypeptide(L)'
;MRVFAGLPRSGILAVAVPLAASLALLPSRAAGPYQGTGTKRMAERLEKLAGEADANPQLNPFWSRKRAKALQLLVAKELDPHGAELRLALARELLNAGQTKEAIDELRKLSAQSKRAPGAASELDLLLGMAYLRLGEQDNCIRSHNVESCLFPVRGRGVHGIQRGSRMAIDQFQSVLRRDPGNLSAQWLLNIAYMTVGEHPAKVPAEWLIPAETFASEHAAGRFLDVAPRLGVAAEGLAGGAAVEDFDQDGYLDILVSSSGLRDQLRFYRNNADGTFSERTAEAGLAGLTGGLNL
;
A
#
# COMPACT_ATOMS: atom_id res chain seq x y z
N MET A 1 5.92 -99.41 -0.77
CA MET A 1 6.61 -100.32 0.17
C MET A 1 8.03 -99.81 0.42
N ARG A 2 8.19 -98.94 1.43
CA ARG A 2 9.38 -98.83 2.28
C ARG A 2 8.94 -98.06 3.54
N VAL A 3 9.02 -98.79 4.63
CA VAL A 3 8.71 -98.44 6.02
C VAL A 3 9.94 -97.74 6.62
N PHE A 4 9.74 -96.89 7.63
CA PHE A 4 10.51 -96.71 8.90
C PHE A 4 10.19 -95.29 9.44
N ALA A 5 9.38 -95.16 10.51
CA ALA A 5 9.77 -95.09 11.94
C ALA A 5 10.66 -93.86 12.25
N GLY A 6 10.46 -93.00 13.26
CA GLY A 6 9.62 -93.01 14.45
C GLY A 6 10.40 -92.33 15.60
N LEU A 7 10.04 -91.09 15.97
CA LEU A 7 10.23 -90.36 17.26
C LEU A 7 11.68 -90.05 17.75
N PRO A 8 11.92 -89.04 18.63
CA PRO A 8 11.03 -88.47 19.65
C PRO A 8 10.86 -86.93 19.70
N ARG A 9 9.83 -86.54 20.47
CA ARG A 9 9.49 -85.17 20.88
C ARG A 9 10.48 -84.66 21.93
N SER A 10 11.09 -83.50 21.67
CA SER A 10 11.78 -82.70 22.68
C SER A 10 11.10 -81.34 22.75
N GLY A 11 10.46 -81.07 23.90
CA GLY A 11 9.84 -79.79 24.19
C GLY A 11 10.91 -78.71 24.34
N ILE A 12 10.82 -77.67 23.52
CA ILE A 12 11.52 -76.41 23.74
C ILE A 12 10.46 -75.39 24.15
N LEU A 13 10.61 -74.90 25.38
CA LEU A 13 9.87 -73.77 25.91
C LEU A 13 10.21 -72.53 25.05
N ALA A 14 9.28 -72.09 24.22
CA ALA A 14 9.42 -70.83 23.48
C ALA A 14 9.15 -69.67 24.45
N VAL A 15 10.21 -69.09 25.00
CA VAL A 15 10.14 -67.79 25.67
C VAL A 15 9.98 -66.73 24.57
N ALA A 16 8.74 -66.30 24.34
CA ALA A 16 8.43 -65.17 23.48
C ALA A 16 8.91 -63.88 24.18
N VAL A 17 10.08 -63.39 23.79
CA VAL A 17 10.51 -62.02 24.09
C VAL A 17 9.78 -61.10 23.11
N PRO A 18 8.94 -60.15 23.56
CA PRO A 18 8.31 -59.22 22.63
C PRO A 18 9.39 -58.24 22.19
N LEU A 19 9.82 -58.36 20.94
CA LEU A 19 10.60 -57.32 20.29
C LEU A 19 9.63 -56.16 19.98
N ALA A 20 9.38 -55.30 20.98
CA ALA A 20 8.75 -54.02 20.74
C ALA A 20 9.74 -53.14 19.97
N ALA A 21 9.74 -53.26 18.65
CA ALA A 21 10.35 -52.28 17.77
C ALA A 21 9.49 -51.01 17.88
N SER A 22 9.83 -50.15 18.84
CA SER A 22 9.34 -48.78 18.88
C SER A 22 9.83 -48.09 17.62
N LEU A 23 8.99 -48.07 16.58
CA LEU A 23 9.11 -47.13 15.48
C LEU A 23 8.93 -45.75 16.10
N ALA A 24 10.04 -45.13 16.51
CA ALA A 24 10.03 -43.71 16.81
C ALA A 24 9.68 -43.02 15.49
N LEU A 25 8.41 -42.60 15.35
CA LEU A 25 8.05 -41.60 14.35
C LEU A 25 8.89 -40.37 14.67
N LEU A 26 9.99 -40.21 13.93
CA LEU A 26 10.65 -38.92 13.85
C LEU A 26 9.57 -37.92 13.45
N PRO A 27 9.39 -36.82 14.19
CA PRO A 27 8.47 -35.79 13.75
C PRO A 27 8.92 -35.38 12.35
N SER A 28 8.04 -35.53 11.35
CA SER A 28 8.28 -34.91 10.07
C SER A 28 8.38 -33.42 10.37
N ARG A 29 9.61 -32.87 10.35
CA ARG A 29 9.76 -31.44 10.14
C ARG A 29 8.99 -31.19 8.86
N ALA A 30 7.84 -30.53 8.96
CA ALA A 30 7.17 -30.02 7.79
C ALA A 30 8.25 -29.24 7.05
N ALA A 31 8.73 -29.79 5.93
CA ALA A 31 9.64 -29.06 5.08
C ALA A 31 8.88 -27.78 4.76
N GLY A 32 9.49 -26.63 5.06
CA GLY A 32 8.89 -25.36 4.70
C GLY A 32 8.51 -25.35 3.22
N PRO A 33 7.61 -24.45 2.80
CA PRO A 33 7.19 -24.35 1.40
C PRO A 33 8.41 -24.33 0.46
N TYR A 34 8.26 -24.98 -0.70
CA TYR A 34 9.33 -25.08 -1.69
C TYR A 34 9.90 -23.70 -2.00
N GLN A 35 11.23 -23.59 -2.08
CA GLN A 35 11.86 -22.34 -2.51
C GLN A 35 13.21 -22.63 -3.17
N GLY A 36 13.36 -22.18 -4.42
CA GLY A 36 14.59 -22.34 -5.20
C GLY A 36 15.80 -21.68 -4.53
N THR A 37 17.00 -22.22 -4.75
CA THR A 37 18.23 -21.69 -4.15
C THR A 37 18.52 -20.24 -4.57
N GLY A 38 18.19 -19.89 -5.83
CA GLY A 38 18.27 -18.52 -6.33
C GLY A 38 17.32 -17.58 -5.59
N THR A 39 16.07 -18.02 -5.37
CA THR A 39 15.06 -17.23 -4.67
C THR A 39 15.43 -17.00 -3.22
N LYS A 40 15.96 -18.02 -2.52
CA LYS A 40 16.49 -17.86 -1.15
C LYS A 40 17.59 -16.80 -1.09
N ARG A 41 18.59 -16.89 -1.97
CA ARG A 41 19.68 -15.90 -2.04
C ARG A 41 19.16 -14.49 -2.33
N MET A 42 18.14 -14.37 -3.19
CA MET A 42 17.53 -13.07 -3.49
C MET A 42 16.78 -12.51 -2.28
N ALA A 43 15.96 -13.33 -1.60
CA ALA A 43 15.24 -12.92 -0.39
C ALA A 43 16.20 -12.45 0.71
N GLU A 44 17.28 -13.20 0.96
CA GLU A 44 18.34 -12.79 1.90
C GLU A 44 19.00 -11.47 1.50
N ARG A 45 19.25 -11.27 0.20
CA ARG A 45 19.83 -10.03 -0.32
C ARG A 45 18.88 -8.84 -0.16
N LEU A 46 17.58 -9.02 -0.45
CA LEU A 46 16.57 -7.98 -0.32
C LEU A 46 16.38 -7.58 1.14
N GLU A 47 16.32 -8.53 2.07
CA GLU A 47 16.24 -8.22 3.49
C GLU A 47 17.51 -7.49 3.98
N LYS A 48 18.70 -7.89 3.52
CA LYS A 48 19.94 -7.17 3.81
C LYS A 48 19.90 -5.73 3.31
N LEU A 49 19.48 -5.50 2.07
CA LEU A 49 19.34 -4.17 1.49
C LEU A 49 18.31 -3.31 2.24
N ALA A 50 17.18 -3.91 2.63
CA ALA A 50 16.17 -3.24 3.43
C ALA A 50 16.73 -2.84 4.82
N GLY A 51 17.55 -3.70 5.44
CA GLY A 51 18.26 -3.39 6.69
C GLY A 51 19.32 -2.28 6.55
N GLU A 52 20.08 -2.27 5.45
CA GLU A 52 21.03 -1.20 5.15
C GLU A 52 20.32 0.15 4.92
N ALA A 53 19.19 0.13 4.19
CA ALA A 53 18.35 1.30 3.98
C ALA A 53 17.78 1.85 5.29
N ASP A 54 17.46 0.97 6.25
CA ASP A 54 16.97 1.36 7.57
C ASP A 54 18.00 2.14 8.39
N ALA A 55 19.31 1.91 8.16
CA ALA A 55 20.37 2.60 8.86
C ALA A 55 20.51 4.07 8.42
N ASN A 56 20.08 4.42 7.20
CA ASN A 56 20.18 5.76 6.63
C ASN A 56 18.85 6.22 6.01
N PRO A 57 17.79 6.42 6.82
CA PRO A 57 16.45 6.76 6.31
C PRO A 57 16.39 8.09 5.55
N GLN A 58 17.40 8.95 5.71
CA GLN A 58 17.54 10.21 4.97
C GLN A 58 17.88 10.00 3.49
N LEU A 59 18.45 8.85 3.12
CA LEU A 59 18.85 8.55 1.75
C LEU A 59 17.76 7.82 0.95
N ASN A 60 16.71 7.33 1.62
CA ASN A 60 15.64 6.58 0.97
C ASN A 60 14.34 7.41 0.93
N PRO A 61 13.91 7.93 -0.23
CA PRO A 61 12.74 8.81 -0.32
C PRO A 61 11.43 8.17 0.19
N PHE A 62 11.33 6.85 0.22
CA PHE A 62 10.12 6.13 0.66
C PHE A 62 10.02 5.98 2.19
N TRP A 63 11.07 6.34 2.95
CA TRP A 63 11.15 6.13 4.41
C TRP A 63 10.57 7.29 5.23
N SER A 64 9.55 7.96 4.69
CA SER A 64 8.95 9.16 5.27
C SER A 64 8.52 9.00 6.72
N ARG A 65 8.00 7.84 7.13
CA ARG A 65 7.65 7.58 8.53
C ARG A 65 8.86 7.61 9.48
N LYS A 66 10.01 7.09 9.04
CA LYS A 66 11.25 7.14 9.83
C LYS A 66 11.82 8.56 9.89
N ARG A 67 11.81 9.27 8.74
CA ARG A 67 12.23 10.68 8.69
C ARG A 67 11.35 11.57 9.54
N ALA A 68 10.03 11.42 9.48
CA ALA A 68 9.08 12.12 10.33
C ALA A 68 9.40 11.88 11.81
N LYS A 69 9.67 10.63 12.23
CA LYS A 69 10.06 10.33 13.61
C LYS A 69 11.37 11.01 14.02
N ALA A 70 12.38 11.02 13.14
CA ALA A 70 13.64 11.71 13.41
C ALA A 70 13.43 13.24 13.55
N LEU A 71 12.65 13.84 12.65
CA LEU A 71 12.29 15.26 12.68
C LEU A 71 11.48 15.61 13.93
N GLN A 72 10.55 14.76 14.37
CA GLN A 72 9.81 14.94 15.63
C GLN A 72 10.75 15.05 16.82
N LEU A 73 11.79 14.20 16.89
CA LEU A 73 12.79 14.25 17.96
C LEU A 73 13.62 15.54 17.91
N LEU A 74 13.94 16.04 16.72
CA LEU A 74 14.65 17.31 16.55
C LEU A 74 13.78 18.49 16.98
N VAL A 75 12.55 18.56 16.49
CA VAL A 75 11.56 19.60 16.88
C VAL A 75 11.29 19.59 18.38
N ALA A 76 11.29 18.42 19.03
CA ALA A 76 11.12 18.31 20.48
C ALA A 76 12.35 18.77 21.28
N LYS A 77 13.56 18.70 20.70
CA LYS A 77 14.80 19.19 21.32
C LYS A 77 15.06 20.66 21.07
N GLU A 78 14.51 21.20 19.99
CA GLU A 78 14.67 22.60 19.62
C GLU A 78 13.97 23.49 20.65
N LEU A 79 14.76 24.31 21.35
CA LEU A 79 14.28 25.28 22.33
C LEU A 79 13.52 26.44 21.69
N ASP A 80 13.73 26.65 20.38
CA ASP A 80 13.06 27.69 19.61
C ASP A 80 11.84 27.12 18.86
N PRO A 81 10.60 27.43 19.29
CA PRO A 81 9.40 27.04 18.56
C PRO A 81 9.29 27.69 17.15
N HIS A 82 10.19 28.60 16.78
CA HIS A 82 10.22 29.32 15.49
C HIS A 82 11.10 28.68 14.40
N GLY A 83 11.62 27.46 14.59
CA GLY A 83 12.28 26.66 13.54
C GLY A 83 11.31 26.28 12.39
N ALA A 84 10.87 27.27 11.62
CA ALA A 84 9.80 27.14 10.63
C ALA A 84 10.17 26.17 9.51
N GLU A 85 11.45 26.15 9.12
CA GLU A 85 11.97 25.22 8.11
C GLU A 85 11.94 23.77 8.60
N LEU A 86 12.40 23.50 9.82
CA LEU A 86 12.38 22.16 10.39
C LEU A 86 10.95 21.63 10.57
N ARG A 87 10.04 22.49 11.05
CA ARG A 87 8.62 22.16 11.18
C ARG A 87 7.95 21.93 9.82
N LEU A 88 8.31 22.70 8.79
CA LEU A 88 7.80 22.49 7.44
C LEU A 88 8.30 21.16 6.86
N ALA A 89 9.58 20.82 7.08
CA ALA A 89 10.13 19.53 6.72
C ALA A 89 9.39 18.39 7.45
N LEU A 90 9.13 18.55 8.74
CA LEU A 90 8.36 17.58 9.52
C LEU A 90 6.94 17.40 8.94
N ALA A 91 6.23 18.49 8.66
CA ALA A 91 4.89 18.45 8.10
C ALA A 91 4.83 17.71 6.76
N ARG A 92 5.81 17.96 5.87
CA ARG A 92 5.93 17.26 4.57
C ARG A 92 6.14 15.76 4.77
N GLU A 93 7.05 15.38 5.67
CA GLU A 93 7.31 13.96 5.93
C GLU A 93 6.15 13.25 6.63
N LEU A 94 5.43 13.92 7.53
CA LEU A 94 4.20 13.40 8.10
C LEU A 94 3.14 13.16 7.02
N LEU A 95 2.98 14.10 6.09
CA LEU A 95 2.02 13.96 5.00
C LEU A 95 2.40 12.80 4.06
N ASN A 96 3.68 12.69 3.68
CA ASN A 96 4.20 11.58 2.88
C ASN A 96 4.07 10.23 3.60
N ALA A 97 4.19 10.20 4.93
CA ALA A 97 4.00 9.00 5.75
C ALA A 97 2.52 8.61 5.96
N GLY A 98 1.58 9.38 5.42
CA GLY A 98 0.15 9.22 5.64
C GLY A 98 -0.34 9.66 7.03
N GLN A 99 0.50 10.33 7.83
CA GLN A 99 0.17 10.90 9.14
C GLN A 99 -0.47 12.28 8.96
N THR A 100 -1.58 12.30 8.22
CA THR A 100 -2.16 13.53 7.66
C THR A 100 -2.69 14.47 8.74
N LYS A 101 -3.21 13.96 9.86
CA LYS A 101 -3.74 14.81 10.95
C LYS A 101 -2.61 15.60 11.61
N GLU A 102 -1.52 14.92 11.95
CA GLU A 102 -0.32 15.53 12.53
C GLU A 102 0.32 16.52 11.56
N ALA A 103 0.33 16.21 10.26
CA ALA A 103 0.79 17.15 9.24
C ALA A 103 -0.06 18.43 9.20
N ILE A 104 -1.39 18.31 9.22
CA ILE A 104 -2.31 19.46 9.27
C ILE A 104 -2.04 20.31 10.51
N ASP A 105 -1.84 19.69 11.68
CA ASP A 105 -1.58 20.42 12.92
C ASP A 105 -0.30 21.26 12.85
N GLU A 106 0.79 20.74 12.27
CA GLU A 106 2.01 21.51 12.05
C GLU A 106 1.84 22.61 10.99
N LEU A 107 1.17 22.32 9.87
CA LEU A 107 0.92 23.30 8.80
C LEU A 107 0.06 24.47 9.27
N ARG A 108 -0.94 24.22 10.12
CA ARG A 108 -1.78 25.27 10.71
C ARG A 108 -0.98 26.21 11.61
N LYS A 109 -0.08 25.68 12.44
CA LYS A 109 0.82 26.48 13.29
C LYS A 109 1.71 27.38 12.44
N LEU A 110 2.31 26.81 11.39
CA LEU A 110 3.16 27.56 10.46
C LEU A 110 2.37 28.63 9.70
N SER A 111 1.17 28.32 9.21
CA SER A 111 0.38 29.27 8.41
C SER A 111 -0.01 30.48 9.25
N ALA A 112 -0.39 30.27 10.52
CA ALA A 112 -0.69 31.34 11.46
C ALA A 112 0.50 32.28 11.72
N GLN A 113 1.73 31.77 11.71
CA GLN A 113 2.96 32.55 11.87
C GLN A 113 3.35 33.28 10.57
N SER A 114 3.16 32.64 9.41
CA SER A 114 3.56 33.15 8.09
C SER A 114 2.71 34.29 7.54
N LYS A 115 1.49 34.50 8.05
CA LYS A 115 0.62 35.64 7.65
C LYS A 115 1.25 37.03 7.88
N ARG A 116 2.46 37.07 8.43
CA ARG A 116 3.33 38.25 8.58
C ARG A 116 4.30 38.47 7.39
N ALA A 117 4.36 37.56 6.41
CA ALA A 117 5.23 37.62 5.22
C ALA A 117 4.50 37.05 3.95
N PRO A 118 4.12 37.88 2.95
CA PRO A 118 3.17 37.51 1.89
C PRO A 118 3.55 36.35 0.95
N GLY A 119 4.84 36.20 0.60
CA GLY A 119 5.27 35.24 -0.43
C GLY A 119 5.30 33.78 0.04
N ALA A 120 5.85 33.52 1.24
CA ALA A 120 5.92 32.18 1.84
C ALA A 120 4.54 31.61 2.23
N ALA A 121 3.54 32.47 2.38
CA ALA A 121 2.19 32.07 2.74
C ALA A 121 1.50 31.24 1.63
N SER A 122 1.78 31.50 0.35
CA SER A 122 1.08 30.83 -0.76
C SER A 122 1.42 29.33 -0.87
N GLU A 123 2.71 28.98 -0.80
CA GLU A 123 3.16 27.58 -0.88
C GLU A 123 2.69 26.76 0.33
N LEU A 124 2.79 27.34 1.52
CA LEU A 124 2.35 26.70 2.76
C LEU A 124 0.83 26.47 2.76
N ASP A 125 0.08 27.44 2.27
CA ASP A 125 -1.37 27.36 2.16
C ASP A 125 -1.82 26.34 1.11
N LEU A 126 -1.09 26.21 -0.01
CA LEU A 126 -1.31 25.14 -0.98
C LEU A 126 -1.07 23.77 -0.35
N LEU A 127 0.03 23.61 0.40
CA LEU A 127 0.36 22.37 1.11
C LEU A 127 -0.70 22.00 2.16
N LEU A 128 -1.24 22.98 2.90
CA LEU A 128 -2.35 22.77 3.82
C LEU A 128 -3.63 22.30 3.08
N GLY A 129 -3.92 22.87 1.91
CA GLY A 129 -5.05 22.45 1.07
C GLY A 129 -4.89 21.00 0.59
N MET A 130 -3.69 20.62 0.15
CA MET A 130 -3.36 19.24 -0.19
C MET A 130 -3.52 18.29 1.00
N ALA A 131 -3.10 18.71 2.19
CA ALA A 131 -3.25 17.90 3.41
C ALA A 131 -4.73 17.70 3.76
N TYR A 132 -5.59 18.70 3.60
CA TYR A 132 -7.04 18.55 3.77
C TYR A 132 -7.67 17.63 2.72
N LEU A 133 -7.25 17.73 1.46
CA LEU A 133 -7.75 16.85 0.41
C LEU A 133 -7.33 15.39 0.68
N ARG A 134 -6.08 15.18 1.13
CA ARG A 134 -5.57 13.87 1.58
C ARG A 134 -6.36 13.34 2.77
N LEU A 135 -6.79 14.18 3.71
CA LEU A 135 -7.65 13.75 4.82
C LEU A 135 -9.01 13.27 4.31
N GLY A 136 -9.59 13.98 3.33
CA GLY A 136 -10.81 13.55 2.65
C GLY A 136 -10.63 12.19 1.97
N GLU A 137 -9.54 12.02 1.24
CA GLU A 137 -9.21 10.75 0.57
C GLU A 137 -8.99 9.60 1.57
N GLN A 138 -8.26 9.80 2.66
CA GLN A 138 -8.10 8.76 3.70
C GLN A 138 -9.42 8.34 4.33
N ASP A 139 -10.30 9.29 4.65
CA ASP A 139 -11.59 9.00 5.29
C ASP A 139 -12.56 8.27 4.34
N ASN A 140 -12.44 8.48 3.02
CA ASN A 140 -13.41 7.98 2.03
C ASN A 140 -12.85 6.88 1.11
N CYS A 141 -11.69 7.08 0.48
CA CYS A 141 -11.14 6.08 -0.45
C CYS A 141 -10.42 4.93 0.25
N ILE A 142 -9.81 5.17 1.42
CA ILE A 142 -9.07 4.14 2.15
C ILE A 142 -9.98 3.48 3.17
N ARG A 143 -10.55 4.26 4.10
CA ARG A 143 -11.37 3.69 5.19
C ARG A 143 -12.77 3.25 4.78
N SER A 144 -13.34 3.88 3.75
CA SER A 144 -14.72 3.65 3.30
C SER A 144 -14.77 3.31 1.81
N HIS A 145 -13.79 2.50 1.37
CA HIS A 145 -13.56 2.18 -0.04
C HIS A 145 -14.78 1.55 -0.71
N ASN A 146 -14.99 1.89 -1.97
CA ASN A 146 -15.92 1.22 -2.87
C ASN A 146 -15.36 1.17 -4.29
N VAL A 147 -16.02 0.42 -5.19
CA VAL A 147 -15.55 0.17 -6.57
C VAL A 147 -15.39 1.44 -7.45
N GLU A 148 -15.87 2.59 -6.97
CA GLU A 148 -15.77 3.88 -7.64
C GLU A 148 -14.86 4.88 -6.90
N SER A 149 -14.32 4.51 -5.74
CA SER A 149 -13.42 5.33 -4.92
C SER A 149 -12.16 5.68 -5.69
N CYS A 150 -11.73 6.94 -5.60
CA CYS A 150 -10.45 7.41 -6.14
C CYS A 150 -10.24 7.18 -7.65
N LEU A 151 -11.30 6.96 -8.42
CA LEU A 151 -11.27 6.93 -9.88
C LEU A 151 -11.61 8.31 -10.44
N PHE A 152 -10.78 8.79 -11.35
CA PHE A 152 -10.93 10.10 -12.00
C PHE A 152 -11.69 10.00 -13.33
N PRO A 153 -12.60 10.94 -13.65
CA PRO A 153 -13.12 11.99 -12.77
C PRO A 153 -14.03 11.41 -11.66
N VAL A 154 -14.01 12.06 -10.50
CA VAL A 154 -14.78 11.62 -9.33
C VAL A 154 -16.27 11.89 -9.54
N ARG A 155 -17.09 10.84 -9.46
CA ARG A 155 -18.54 10.87 -9.68
C ARG A 155 -19.19 9.64 -9.06
N GLY A 156 -20.53 9.63 -9.02
CA GLY A 156 -21.28 8.46 -8.52
C GLY A 156 -20.91 8.15 -7.07
N ARG A 157 -20.61 6.88 -6.76
CA ARG A 157 -20.17 6.44 -5.43
C ARG A 157 -18.74 6.84 -5.08
N GLY A 158 -18.00 7.44 -6.01
CA GLY A 158 -16.71 8.06 -5.73
C GLY A 158 -16.83 9.38 -4.95
N VAL A 159 -18.02 10.01 -4.94
CA VAL A 159 -18.28 11.21 -4.13
C VAL A 159 -18.14 10.88 -2.65
N HIS A 160 -17.40 11.71 -1.92
CA HIS A 160 -17.11 11.51 -0.51
C HIS A 160 -18.39 11.66 0.33
N GLY A 161 -18.64 10.66 1.19
CA GLY A 161 -19.64 10.75 2.25
C GLY A 161 -19.15 11.58 3.43
N ILE A 162 -17.87 11.44 3.80
CA ILE A 162 -17.21 12.23 4.85
C ILE A 162 -16.52 13.42 4.19
N GLN A 163 -17.23 14.53 4.01
CA GLN A 163 -16.77 15.66 3.19
C GLN A 163 -15.86 16.66 3.91
N ARG A 164 -15.65 16.54 5.23
CA ARG A 164 -14.92 17.56 6.03
C ARG A 164 -13.55 17.92 5.45
N GLY A 165 -12.76 16.94 5.02
CA GLY A 165 -11.44 17.18 4.43
C GLY A 165 -11.55 17.90 3.10
N SER A 166 -12.40 17.41 2.21
CA SER A 166 -12.66 18.04 0.90
C SER A 166 -13.17 19.48 1.00
N ARG A 167 -14.07 19.77 1.95
CA ARG A 167 -14.60 21.12 2.17
C ARG A 167 -13.52 22.08 2.66
N MET A 168 -12.72 21.65 3.64
CA MET A 168 -11.57 22.44 4.12
C MET A 168 -10.54 22.67 2.99
N ALA A 169 -10.35 21.69 2.10
CA ALA A 169 -9.49 21.85 0.94
C ALA A 169 -10.04 22.90 -0.06
N ILE A 170 -11.35 22.87 -0.35
CA ILE A 170 -12.01 23.88 -1.20
C ILE A 170 -11.75 25.29 -0.65
N ASP A 171 -12.07 25.52 0.62
CA ASP A 171 -11.88 26.84 1.26
C ASP A 171 -10.43 27.32 1.15
N GLN A 172 -9.49 26.39 1.37
CA GLN A 172 -8.07 26.66 1.34
C GLN A 172 -7.56 26.98 -0.08
N PHE A 173 -7.95 26.20 -1.09
CA PHE A 173 -7.53 26.45 -2.47
C PHE A 173 -8.13 27.74 -3.02
N GLN A 174 -9.37 28.07 -2.70
CA GLN A 174 -9.93 29.38 -3.04
C GLN A 174 -9.15 30.53 -2.38
N SER A 175 -8.69 30.35 -1.14
CA SER A 175 -7.83 31.33 -0.46
C SER A 175 -6.48 31.54 -1.16
N VAL A 176 -5.89 30.46 -1.69
CA VAL A 176 -4.69 30.54 -2.53
C VAL A 176 -5.00 31.31 -3.82
N LEU A 177 -6.04 30.92 -4.55
CA LEU A 177 -6.40 31.50 -5.85
C LEU A 177 -6.85 32.96 -5.78
N ARG A 178 -7.43 33.43 -4.66
CA ARG A 178 -7.71 34.86 -4.46
C ARG A 178 -6.45 35.72 -4.39
N ARG A 179 -5.31 35.15 -3.96
CA ARG A 179 -4.02 35.86 -3.85
C ARG A 179 -3.15 35.64 -5.08
N ASP A 180 -3.22 34.44 -5.64
CA ASP A 180 -2.47 34.02 -6.82
C ASP A 180 -3.41 33.32 -7.82
N PRO A 181 -4.18 34.07 -8.62
CA PRO A 181 -5.13 33.51 -9.59
C PRO A 181 -4.48 32.64 -10.67
N GLY A 182 -3.16 32.79 -10.89
CA GLY A 182 -2.39 32.00 -11.87
C GLY A 182 -1.92 30.65 -11.33
N ASN A 183 -2.25 30.29 -10.09
CA ASN A 183 -1.81 29.05 -9.47
C ASN A 183 -2.55 27.84 -10.05
N LEU A 184 -2.01 27.28 -11.14
CA LEU A 184 -2.62 26.13 -11.84
C LEU A 184 -2.76 24.89 -10.95
N SER A 185 -1.84 24.68 -10.00
CA SER A 185 -1.94 23.58 -9.03
C SER A 185 -3.14 23.73 -8.11
N ALA A 186 -3.38 24.94 -7.57
CA ALA A 186 -4.55 25.23 -6.76
C ALA A 186 -5.85 25.14 -7.58
N GLN A 187 -5.85 25.62 -8.82
CA GLN A 187 -7.00 25.53 -9.72
C GLN A 187 -7.37 24.07 -10.01
N TRP A 188 -6.38 23.25 -10.36
CA TRP A 188 -6.56 21.82 -10.59
C TRP A 188 -7.14 21.11 -9.37
N LEU A 189 -6.51 21.30 -8.20
CA LEU A 189 -6.93 20.64 -6.96
C LEU A 189 -8.27 21.16 -6.44
N LEU A 190 -8.63 22.43 -6.70
CA LEU A 190 -9.95 22.97 -6.39
C LEU A 190 -11.03 22.22 -7.17
N ASN A 191 -10.85 22.00 -8.48
CA ASN A 191 -11.81 21.29 -9.31
C ASN A 191 -11.98 19.84 -8.84
N ILE A 192 -10.87 19.15 -8.54
CA ILE A 192 -10.92 17.81 -7.92
C ILE A 192 -11.68 17.85 -6.59
N ALA A 193 -11.39 18.81 -5.71
CA ALA A 193 -12.06 18.91 -4.41
C ALA A 193 -13.59 19.11 -4.57
N TYR A 194 -14.03 19.92 -5.54
CA TYR A 194 -15.44 20.03 -5.91
C TYR A 194 -16.04 18.74 -6.48
N MET A 195 -15.29 17.98 -7.28
CA MET A 195 -15.74 16.66 -7.73
C MET A 195 -15.93 15.71 -6.53
N THR A 196 -15.02 15.73 -5.54
CA THR A 196 -15.13 14.87 -4.35
C THR A 196 -16.35 15.16 -3.49
N VAL A 197 -16.93 16.36 -3.57
CA VAL A 197 -18.17 16.71 -2.86
C VAL A 197 -19.41 16.67 -3.75
N GLY A 198 -19.27 16.27 -5.02
CA GLY A 198 -20.38 16.10 -5.96
C GLY A 198 -20.94 17.42 -6.52
N GLU A 199 -20.14 18.49 -6.48
CA GLU A 199 -20.59 19.84 -6.85
C GLU A 199 -19.92 20.39 -8.12
N HIS A 200 -18.95 19.68 -8.67
CA HIS A 200 -18.37 20.00 -9.98
C HIS A 200 -19.34 19.63 -11.12
N PRO A 201 -19.49 20.48 -12.15
CA PRO A 201 -18.87 21.81 -12.30
C PRO A 201 -19.69 22.95 -11.66
N ALA A 202 -20.95 22.68 -11.29
CA ALA A 202 -21.95 23.70 -11.01
C ALA A 202 -21.65 24.69 -9.87
N LYS A 203 -20.80 24.32 -8.89
CA LYS A 203 -20.43 25.19 -7.76
C LYS A 203 -18.99 25.69 -7.78
N VAL A 204 -18.21 25.34 -8.80
CA VAL A 204 -16.87 25.90 -8.95
C VAL A 204 -17.01 27.37 -9.38
N PRO A 205 -16.31 28.33 -8.77
CA PRO A 205 -16.26 29.71 -9.26
C PRO A 205 -15.84 29.74 -10.72
N ALA A 206 -16.55 30.52 -11.55
CA ALA A 206 -16.41 30.49 -13.01
C ALA A 206 -15.00 30.85 -13.48
N GLU A 207 -14.32 31.75 -12.76
CA GLU A 207 -12.94 32.16 -13.01
C GLU A 207 -11.90 31.05 -12.79
N TRP A 208 -12.25 30.00 -12.03
CA TRP A 208 -11.35 28.89 -11.69
C TRP A 208 -11.86 27.53 -12.16
N LEU A 209 -13.04 27.48 -12.79
CA LEU A 209 -13.60 26.26 -13.36
C LEU A 209 -12.71 25.75 -14.50
N ILE A 210 -12.33 24.48 -14.42
CA ILE A 210 -11.78 23.74 -15.56
C ILE A 210 -12.97 23.13 -16.30
N PRO A 211 -13.20 23.43 -17.58
CA PRO A 211 -14.34 22.91 -18.31
C PRO A 211 -14.38 21.38 -18.31
N ALA A 212 -15.58 20.79 -18.20
CA ALA A 212 -15.73 19.34 -18.05
C ALA A 212 -15.20 18.57 -19.28
N GLU A 213 -15.30 19.18 -20.45
CA GLU A 213 -14.76 18.70 -21.73
C GLU A 213 -13.23 18.57 -21.71
N THR A 214 -12.51 19.31 -20.86
CA THR A 214 -11.05 19.15 -20.68
C THR A 214 -10.69 17.77 -20.13
N PHE A 215 -11.62 17.09 -19.45
CA PHE A 215 -11.43 15.75 -18.92
C PHE A 215 -11.97 14.65 -19.85
N ALA A 216 -12.54 15.00 -21.01
CA ALA A 216 -13.07 14.03 -21.95
C ALA A 216 -11.92 13.32 -22.67
N SER A 217 -12.01 11.99 -22.77
CA SER A 217 -11.11 11.21 -23.63
C SER A 217 -11.58 11.32 -25.08
N GLU A 218 -10.64 11.43 -26.01
CA GLU A 218 -10.91 11.31 -27.46
C GLU A 218 -11.52 9.93 -27.80
N HIS A 219 -11.28 8.93 -26.96
CA HIS A 219 -11.76 7.57 -27.14
C HIS A 219 -12.71 7.14 -26.02
N ALA A 220 -13.80 6.48 -26.40
CA ALA A 220 -14.78 5.93 -25.48
C ALA A 220 -14.28 4.64 -24.81
N ALA A 221 -13.43 4.76 -23.79
CA ALA A 221 -12.95 3.63 -22.99
C ALA A 221 -13.93 3.19 -21.88
N GLY A 222 -15.00 3.96 -21.63
CA GLY A 222 -15.93 3.70 -20.54
C GLY A 222 -15.29 3.93 -19.15
N ARG A 223 -15.89 3.36 -18.11
CA ARG A 223 -15.38 3.42 -16.73
C ARG A 223 -15.05 2.02 -16.27
N PHE A 224 -13.81 1.81 -15.86
CA PHE A 224 -13.39 0.55 -15.23
C PHE A 224 -13.82 0.58 -13.76
N LEU A 225 -14.53 -0.44 -13.32
CA LEU A 225 -14.88 -0.62 -11.92
C LEU A 225 -13.79 -1.42 -11.25
N ASP A 226 -13.39 -1.01 -10.04
CA ASP A 226 -12.46 -1.81 -9.25
C ASP A 226 -13.15 -3.08 -8.76
N VAL A 227 -12.65 -4.23 -9.23
CA VAL A 227 -13.13 -5.56 -8.85
C VAL A 227 -12.16 -6.28 -7.90
N ALA A 228 -10.97 -5.73 -7.67
CA ALA A 228 -9.91 -6.38 -6.90
C ALA A 228 -10.35 -6.75 -5.47
N PRO A 229 -11.09 -5.90 -4.71
CA PRO A 229 -11.56 -6.26 -3.38
C PRO A 229 -12.49 -7.48 -3.38
N ARG A 230 -13.41 -7.57 -4.36
CA ARG A 230 -14.35 -8.69 -4.46
C ARG A 230 -13.65 -10.00 -4.83
N LEU A 231 -12.58 -9.90 -5.62
CA LEU A 231 -11.79 -11.04 -6.07
C LEU A 231 -10.75 -11.51 -5.04
N GLY A 232 -10.56 -10.76 -3.94
CA GLY A 232 -9.57 -11.08 -2.91
C GLY A 232 -8.13 -10.74 -3.29
N VAL A 233 -7.93 -9.90 -4.32
CA VAL A 233 -6.60 -9.52 -4.85
C VAL A 233 -6.22 -8.06 -4.55
N ALA A 234 -7.05 -7.33 -3.81
CA ALA A 234 -6.76 -5.96 -3.35
C ALA A 234 -5.85 -5.95 -2.11
N ALA A 235 -4.63 -6.46 -2.25
CA ALA A 235 -3.64 -6.34 -1.17
C ALA A 235 -3.26 -4.89 -0.92
N GLU A 236 -3.18 -4.52 0.36
CA GLU A 236 -2.63 -3.23 0.77
C GLU A 236 -1.10 -3.26 0.69
N GLY A 237 -0.53 -2.21 0.09
CA GLY A 237 0.91 -2.03 -0.09
C GLY A 237 1.18 -0.72 -0.83
N LEU A 238 2.46 -0.43 -1.08
CA LEU A 238 2.81 0.64 -2.01
C LEU A 238 2.59 0.21 -3.46
N ALA A 239 2.33 1.18 -4.35
CA ALA A 239 2.18 0.91 -5.77
C ALA A 239 3.42 0.17 -6.33
N GLY A 240 3.19 -0.80 -7.20
CA GLY A 240 4.21 -1.58 -7.89
C GLY A 240 3.76 -1.97 -9.30
N GLY A 241 4.33 -3.04 -9.83
CA GLY A 241 3.99 -3.60 -11.13
C GLY A 241 2.97 -4.72 -11.01
N ALA A 242 2.34 -5.05 -12.14
CA ALA A 242 1.51 -6.23 -12.29
C ALA A 242 1.90 -6.97 -13.58
N ALA A 243 1.99 -8.29 -13.51
CA ALA A 243 2.12 -9.17 -14.66
C ALA A 243 0.95 -10.16 -14.65
N VAL A 244 0.38 -10.41 -15.83
CA VAL A 244 -0.76 -11.31 -16.02
C VAL A 244 -0.39 -12.31 -17.09
N GLU A 245 -0.39 -13.59 -16.73
CA GLU A 245 0.02 -14.71 -17.60
C GLU A 245 -0.57 -16.01 -17.05
N ASP A 246 -0.69 -17.02 -17.90
CA ASP A 246 -1.00 -18.40 -17.50
C ASP A 246 0.29 -19.10 -17.02
N PHE A 247 0.68 -18.84 -15.76
CA PHE A 247 1.98 -19.29 -15.24
C PHE A 247 2.07 -20.80 -15.04
N ASP A 248 0.95 -21.48 -14.80
CA ASP A 248 0.90 -22.93 -14.59
C ASP A 248 0.36 -23.72 -15.80
N GLN A 249 0.03 -23.02 -16.90
CA GLN A 249 -0.44 -23.58 -18.17
C GLN A 249 -1.77 -24.35 -18.05
N ASP A 250 -2.64 -23.92 -17.13
CA ASP A 250 -3.98 -24.50 -16.95
C ASP A 250 -5.06 -23.84 -17.81
N GLY A 251 -4.69 -22.82 -18.59
CA GLY A 251 -5.55 -22.09 -19.50
C GLY A 251 -6.24 -20.87 -18.87
N TYR A 252 -5.95 -20.55 -17.60
CA TYR A 252 -6.50 -19.40 -16.89
C TYR A 252 -5.40 -18.39 -16.54
N LEU A 253 -5.65 -17.10 -16.80
CA LEU A 253 -4.67 -16.06 -16.49
C LEU A 253 -4.58 -15.85 -14.97
N ASP A 254 -3.37 -15.94 -14.46
CA ASP A 254 -2.98 -15.63 -13.09
C ASP A 254 -2.49 -14.18 -12.96
N ILE A 255 -2.28 -13.73 -11.72
CA ILE A 255 -1.84 -12.36 -11.43
C ILE A 255 -0.60 -12.40 -10.54
N LEU A 256 0.46 -11.72 -10.96
CA LEU A 256 1.63 -11.41 -10.14
C LEU A 256 1.66 -9.91 -9.86
N VAL A 257 1.74 -9.50 -8.61
CA VAL A 257 1.86 -8.09 -8.22
C VAL A 257 3.06 -7.85 -7.34
N SER A 258 3.82 -6.79 -7.63
CA SER A 258 4.89 -6.31 -6.76
C SER A 258 4.45 -5.06 -6.00
N SER A 259 5.30 -4.59 -5.10
CA SER A 259 5.14 -3.33 -4.40
C SER A 259 6.47 -2.59 -4.37
N SER A 260 6.46 -1.27 -4.42
CA SER A 260 7.68 -0.48 -4.19
C SER A 260 8.18 -0.48 -2.74
N GLY A 261 7.41 -1.03 -1.78
CA GLY A 261 7.85 -1.19 -0.41
C GLY A 261 8.96 -2.24 -0.29
N LEU A 262 10.12 -1.87 0.29
CA LEU A 262 11.29 -2.77 0.38
C LEU A 262 11.03 -4.08 1.15
N ARG A 263 9.98 -4.12 1.97
CA ARG A 263 9.55 -5.33 2.70
C ARG A 263 8.12 -5.74 2.38
N ASP A 264 7.49 -5.09 1.41
CA ASP A 264 6.19 -5.49 0.94
C ASP A 264 6.38 -6.74 0.08
N GLN A 265 5.72 -7.83 0.46
CA GLN A 265 5.80 -9.11 -0.22
C GLN A 265 5.21 -9.00 -1.63
N LEU A 266 5.98 -9.42 -2.64
CA LEU A 266 5.45 -9.71 -3.97
C LEU A 266 4.41 -10.82 -3.85
N ARG A 267 3.27 -10.68 -4.52
CA ARG A 267 2.15 -11.62 -4.39
C ARG A 267 1.84 -12.30 -5.71
N PHE A 268 1.70 -13.61 -5.66
CA PHE A 268 1.21 -14.43 -6.75
C PHE A 268 -0.20 -14.91 -6.42
N TYR A 269 -1.13 -14.66 -7.33
CA TYR A 269 -2.53 -15.05 -7.24
C TYR A 269 -2.85 -15.99 -8.40
N ARG A 270 -3.08 -17.26 -8.07
CA ARG A 270 -3.51 -18.27 -9.03
C ARG A 270 -5.02 -18.16 -9.26
N ASN A 271 -5.44 -18.21 -10.51
CA ASN A 271 -6.85 -18.24 -10.89
C ASN A 271 -7.46 -19.62 -10.62
N ASN A 272 -8.61 -19.67 -9.96
CA ASN A 272 -9.26 -20.94 -9.60
C ASN A 272 -10.25 -21.44 -10.66
N ALA A 273 -10.32 -20.81 -11.85
CA ALA A 273 -11.25 -21.11 -12.94
C ALA A 273 -12.75 -20.91 -12.61
N ASP A 274 -13.08 -20.37 -11.44
CA ASP A 274 -14.45 -20.13 -10.96
C ASP A 274 -14.74 -18.63 -10.69
N GLY A 275 -13.85 -17.76 -11.17
CA GLY A 275 -13.92 -16.32 -10.95
C GLY A 275 -13.34 -15.88 -9.59
N THR A 276 -12.64 -16.75 -8.88
CA THR A 276 -11.89 -16.42 -7.65
C THR A 276 -10.38 -16.66 -7.83
N PHE A 277 -9.59 -16.11 -6.90
CA PHE A 277 -8.14 -16.28 -6.88
C PHE A 277 -7.66 -16.86 -5.55
N SER A 278 -6.61 -17.68 -5.60
CA SER A 278 -5.87 -18.15 -4.43
C SER A 278 -4.52 -17.46 -4.37
N GLU A 279 -4.17 -16.85 -3.24
CA GLU A 279 -2.81 -16.37 -2.98
C GLU A 279 -1.88 -17.58 -2.80
N ARG A 280 -0.84 -17.70 -3.64
CA ARG A 280 0.04 -18.88 -3.75
C ARG A 280 1.54 -18.51 -3.73
N THR A 281 1.91 -17.35 -3.20
CA THR A 281 3.28 -16.84 -3.18
C THR A 281 4.25 -17.81 -2.52
N ALA A 282 3.85 -18.40 -1.39
CA ALA A 282 4.71 -19.34 -0.68
C ALA A 282 4.87 -20.65 -1.46
N GLU A 283 3.79 -21.20 -2.00
CA GLU A 283 3.79 -22.42 -2.80
C GLU A 283 4.56 -22.26 -4.12
N ALA A 284 4.50 -21.08 -4.73
CA ALA A 284 5.30 -20.72 -5.89
C ALA A 284 6.79 -20.49 -5.55
N GLY A 285 7.15 -20.53 -4.26
CA GLY A 285 8.51 -20.33 -3.77
C GLY A 285 9.01 -18.89 -3.93
N LEU A 286 8.10 -17.91 -3.88
CA LEU A 286 8.39 -16.48 -4.03
C LEU A 286 8.41 -15.72 -2.69
N ALA A 287 8.22 -16.43 -1.58
CA ALA A 287 8.27 -15.84 -0.24
C ALA A 287 9.61 -15.11 0.00
N GLY A 288 9.55 -13.90 0.58
CA GLY A 288 10.73 -13.07 0.83
C GLY A 288 11.26 -12.31 -0.40
N LEU A 289 10.67 -12.52 -1.58
CA LEU A 289 10.84 -11.56 -2.68
C LEU A 289 9.97 -10.34 -2.39
N THR A 290 10.62 -9.23 -2.08
CA THR A 290 9.97 -7.97 -1.72
C THR A 290 10.44 -6.84 -2.63
N GLY A 291 9.67 -5.75 -2.66
CA GLY A 291 10.02 -4.60 -3.49
C GLY A 291 9.74 -4.82 -4.99
N GLY A 292 10.09 -3.80 -5.78
CA GLY A 292 9.93 -3.79 -7.23
C GLY A 292 8.83 -2.84 -7.68
N LEU A 293 9.22 -1.74 -8.34
CA LEU A 293 8.27 -0.84 -9.01
C LEU A 293 7.76 -1.44 -10.33
N ASN A 294 8.62 -2.21 -11.01
CA ASN A 294 8.33 -2.86 -12.29
C ASN A 294 8.54 -4.36 -12.13
N LEU A 295 7.72 -5.15 -12.83
CA LEU A 295 7.87 -6.58 -13.04
C LEU A 295 8.37 -6.86 -14.46
#